data_AF-A0AAU6ZPG4-F1
#
_entry.id   AF-A0AAU6ZPG4-F1
#
_cell.length_a   1.000
_cell.length_b   1.000
_cell.length_c   1.000
_cell.angle_alpha   90.00
_cell.angle_beta   90.00
_cell.angle_gamma   90.00
#
_symmetry.space_group_name_H-M   'P 1'
#
loop_
_entity.id
_entity.type
_entity.pdbx_description
1 polymer ?
#
loop_
_entity_poly.entity_id
_entity_poly.type
_entity_poly.pdbx_seq_one_letter_code
_entity_poly.pdbx_strand_id
1 'polypeptide(L)'
;MQGSSFWSVLGVTMACTLLLSGCAQSGNVPGATPGASIQPLTTQQPEPFCEGGPLGCSTFTSVRGSDATGDVAWLGTQPLQISSTHVNGEWTLLVKTPCNVLNVEVSVQDDVWAMRSMVASAMGRRELEGSYEGWTVKLFEQPVHWNLDDGVLTLSNSQATIELKES
;
A
#
# COMPACT_ATOMS: atom_id res chain seq x y z
N MET A 1 -52.98 19.97 -16.21
CA MET A 1 -52.85 21.01 -15.16
C MET A 1 -51.46 20.88 -14.56
N GLN A 2 -50.58 21.85 -14.88
CA GLN A 2 -49.81 22.67 -13.92
C GLN A 2 -48.67 21.89 -13.25
N GLY A 3 -47.42 22.02 -13.70
CA GLY A 3 -46.50 23.14 -13.44
C GLY A 3 -45.34 22.56 -12.60
N SER A 4 -44.07 22.98 -12.61
CA SER A 4 -43.41 24.19 -13.07
C SER A 4 -41.88 23.94 -13.07
N SER A 5 -41.17 24.69 -13.88
CA SER A 5 -39.73 24.78 -14.11
C SER A 5 -38.88 25.18 -12.90
N PHE A 6 -37.60 24.75 -12.84
CA PHE A 6 -36.48 25.43 -12.14
C PHE A 6 -35.14 25.09 -12.86
N TRP A 7 -34.67 25.96 -13.76
CA TRP A 7 -33.59 26.97 -13.59
C TRP A 7 -32.16 26.40 -13.70
N SER A 8 -31.55 26.69 -14.85
CA SER A 8 -30.14 26.52 -15.18
C SER A 8 -29.25 27.41 -14.32
N VAL A 9 -28.13 26.86 -13.84
CA VAL A 9 -27.01 27.65 -13.30
C VAL A 9 -25.84 27.52 -14.28
N LEU A 10 -25.57 28.60 -15.01
CA LEU A 10 -24.36 28.82 -15.79
C LEU A 10 -23.22 29.15 -14.82
N GLY A 11 -22.29 28.22 -14.63
CA GLY A 11 -21.02 28.46 -13.94
C GLY A 11 -19.98 28.98 -14.93
N VAL A 12 -19.64 30.26 -14.78
CA VAL A 12 -18.56 30.95 -15.50
C VAL A 12 -17.21 30.49 -14.95
N THR A 13 -16.37 29.87 -15.77
CA THR A 13 -14.97 29.57 -15.40
C THR A 13 -14.02 30.54 -16.09
N MET A 14 -13.33 31.27 -15.22
CA MET A 14 -12.40 32.37 -15.46
C MET A 14 -11.14 31.87 -16.21
N ALA A 15 -10.85 32.48 -17.36
CA ALA A 15 -9.65 32.18 -18.14
C ALA A 15 -8.41 32.75 -17.43
N CYS A 16 -7.50 31.87 -16.99
CA CYS A 16 -6.17 32.25 -16.51
C CYS A 16 -5.34 32.79 -17.67
N THR A 17 -5.03 34.09 -17.61
CA THR A 17 -4.14 34.78 -18.55
C THR A 17 -2.70 34.41 -18.24
N LEU A 18 -2.08 33.60 -19.09
CA LEU A 18 -0.64 33.30 -19.03
C LEU A 18 0.14 34.52 -19.55
N LEU A 19 0.78 35.26 -18.65
CA LEU A 19 1.78 36.26 -19.01
C LEU A 19 3.14 35.56 -19.20
N LEU A 20 3.47 35.25 -20.46
CA LEU A 20 4.81 34.85 -20.89
C LEU A 20 5.71 36.10 -20.94
N SER A 21 6.34 36.44 -19.83
CA SER A 21 7.47 37.37 -19.83
C SER A 21 8.75 36.62 -20.25
N GLY A 22 9.03 36.64 -21.56
CA GLY A 22 10.31 36.20 -22.11
C GLY A 22 11.34 37.33 -22.03
N CYS A 23 12.43 37.10 -21.29
CA CYS A 23 13.66 37.88 -21.43
C CYS A 23 14.69 37.02 -22.16
N ALA A 24 14.80 37.20 -23.47
CA ALA A 24 15.99 36.83 -24.22
C ALA A 24 16.95 38.03 -24.14
N GLN A 25 18.00 37.94 -23.33
CA GLN A 25 19.09 38.90 -23.37
C GLN A 25 20.41 38.14 -23.46
N SER A 26 20.89 38.05 -24.70
CA SER A 26 22.22 37.55 -25.05
C SER A 26 23.26 38.56 -24.60
N GLY A 27 24.21 38.11 -23.78
CA GLY A 27 25.36 38.89 -23.34
C GLY A 27 26.49 37.97 -22.86
N ASN A 28 27.40 37.63 -23.77
CA ASN A 28 28.74 37.18 -23.41
C ASN A 28 29.55 38.39 -22.91
N VAL A 29 30.24 38.32 -21.76
CA VAL A 29 31.72 38.24 -21.59
C VAL A 29 32.07 37.94 -20.09
N PRO A 30 33.33 37.69 -19.65
CA PRO A 30 33.67 36.54 -18.81
C PRO A 30 34.14 36.92 -17.39
N GLY A 31 33.80 36.12 -16.39
CA GLY A 31 34.28 36.35 -15.03
C GLY A 31 34.18 35.07 -14.21
N ALA A 32 35.29 34.36 -14.11
CA ALA A 32 35.41 33.17 -13.28
C ALA A 32 35.15 33.53 -11.81
N THR A 33 34.02 33.04 -11.29
CA THR A 33 33.83 32.75 -9.87
C THR A 33 33.43 31.26 -9.83
N PRO A 34 34.04 30.40 -9.00
CA PRO A 34 33.55 29.03 -8.84
C PRO A 34 32.09 29.12 -8.38
N GLY A 35 31.18 28.78 -9.28
CA GLY A 35 29.75 28.80 -9.01
C GLY A 35 29.46 27.93 -7.79
N ALA A 36 28.61 28.44 -6.90
CA ALA A 36 27.89 27.60 -5.98
C ALA A 36 27.36 26.40 -6.79
N SER A 37 27.84 25.22 -6.44
CA SER A 37 27.37 23.97 -7.04
C SER A 37 25.86 23.94 -6.82
N ILE A 38 25.10 24.09 -7.91
CA ILE A 38 23.68 23.78 -7.91
C ILE A 38 23.63 22.26 -7.76
N GLN A 39 23.66 21.79 -6.51
CA GLN A 39 23.32 20.42 -6.21
C GLN A 39 21.91 20.22 -6.76
N PRO A 40 21.65 19.22 -7.63
CA PRO A 40 20.30 18.88 -7.99
C PRO A 40 19.54 18.67 -6.68
N LEU A 41 18.41 19.34 -6.53
CA LEU A 41 17.49 19.07 -5.44
C LEU A 41 16.96 17.66 -5.68
N THR A 42 17.69 16.65 -5.23
CA THR A 42 17.15 15.31 -5.07
C THR A 42 16.02 15.50 -4.06
N THR A 43 14.78 15.60 -4.55
CA THR A 43 13.62 15.28 -3.75
C THR A 43 13.85 13.86 -3.29
N GLN A 44 14.43 13.73 -2.09
CA GLN A 44 14.78 12.48 -1.47
C GLN A 44 13.44 11.82 -1.13
N GLN A 45 12.90 11.05 -2.08
CA GLN A 45 11.79 10.16 -1.77
C GLN A 45 12.31 9.26 -0.64
N PRO A 46 11.66 9.23 0.53
CA PRO A 46 12.13 8.40 1.63
C PRO A 46 12.26 6.96 1.12
N GLU A 47 13.45 6.38 1.25
CA GLU A 47 13.66 4.97 0.92
C GLU A 47 12.76 4.13 1.83
N PRO A 48 12.09 3.09 1.30
CA PRO A 48 11.30 2.18 2.12
C PRO A 48 12.19 1.58 3.23
N PHE A 49 11.72 1.63 4.47
CA PHE A 49 12.43 1.05 5.62
C PHE A 49 11.50 0.17 6.44
N CYS A 50 12.05 -0.86 7.08
CA CYS A 50 11.28 -1.84 7.85
C CYS A 50 11.60 -1.82 9.36
N GLU A 51 12.69 -1.16 9.77
CA GLU A 51 13.07 -1.05 11.18
C GLU A 51 11.99 -0.31 12.00
N GLY A 52 11.69 -0.82 13.20
CA GLY A 52 10.67 -0.26 14.09
C GLY A 52 9.22 -0.57 13.67
N GLY A 53 9.03 -1.31 12.58
CA GLY A 53 7.71 -1.75 12.11
C GLY A 53 7.11 -2.90 12.90
N PRO A 54 5.82 -3.19 12.68
CA PRO A 54 5.10 -4.22 13.42
C PRO A 54 5.70 -5.62 13.25
N LEU A 55 6.37 -5.88 12.12
CA LEU A 55 7.07 -7.14 11.84
C LEU A 55 8.60 -6.97 11.75
N GLY A 56 9.12 -5.79 12.08
CA GLY A 56 10.49 -5.42 11.75
C GLY A 56 10.81 -5.66 10.27
N CYS A 57 12.03 -6.12 9.99
CA CYS A 57 12.49 -6.48 8.66
C CYS A 57 12.30 -7.96 8.30
N SER A 58 11.54 -8.70 9.12
CA SER A 58 11.31 -10.11 8.94
C SER A 58 10.22 -10.41 7.92
N THR A 59 10.31 -11.58 7.29
CA THR A 59 9.25 -12.13 6.43
C THR A 59 8.68 -13.37 7.10
N PHE A 60 7.35 -13.44 7.15
CA PHE A 60 6.62 -14.55 7.76
C PHE A 60 5.88 -15.34 6.68
N THR A 61 5.97 -16.67 6.76
CA THR A 61 5.33 -17.60 5.83
C THR A 61 4.24 -18.38 6.56
N SER A 62 3.03 -18.44 5.99
CA SER A 62 1.92 -19.17 6.62
C SER A 62 2.21 -20.66 6.69
N VAL A 63 1.82 -21.28 7.80
CA VAL A 63 1.97 -22.72 8.03
C VAL A 63 0.62 -23.42 8.18
N ARG A 64 -0.40 -22.71 8.67
CA ARG A 64 -1.78 -23.20 8.79
C ARG A 64 -2.74 -22.03 9.03
N GLY A 65 -4.02 -22.31 8.90
CA GLY A 65 -5.08 -21.41 9.33
C GLY A 65 -6.44 -22.08 9.25
N SER A 66 -7.44 -21.41 9.80
CA SER A 66 -8.83 -21.87 9.86
C SER A 66 -9.77 -20.70 9.65
N ASP A 67 -10.92 -20.95 9.03
CA ASP A 67 -12.04 -20.02 8.92
C ASP A 67 -13.34 -20.67 9.43
N ALA A 68 -14.48 -20.01 9.21
CA ALA A 68 -15.80 -20.51 9.62
C ALA A 68 -16.18 -21.87 9.00
N THR A 69 -15.52 -22.30 7.92
CA THR A 69 -15.74 -23.59 7.26
C THR A 69 -14.82 -24.70 7.77
N GLY A 70 -13.82 -24.36 8.59
CA GLY A 70 -12.83 -25.28 9.13
C GLY A 70 -11.42 -24.95 8.66
N ASP A 71 -10.59 -25.98 8.50
CA ASP A 71 -9.19 -25.82 8.14
C ASP A 71 -9.02 -25.28 6.71
N VAL A 72 -8.19 -24.24 6.57
CA VAL A 72 -7.84 -23.64 5.29
C VAL A 72 -6.56 -24.31 4.78
N ALA A 73 -6.72 -25.55 4.30
CA ALA A 73 -5.60 -26.47 4.00
C ALA A 73 -4.56 -25.90 3.02
N TRP A 74 -4.94 -24.98 2.13
CA TRP A 74 -4.02 -24.39 1.15
C TRP A 74 -2.96 -23.51 1.81
N LEU A 75 -3.19 -22.93 3.00
CA LEU A 75 -2.23 -22.06 3.68
C LEU A 75 -0.91 -22.77 4.05
N GLY A 76 -0.93 -24.10 4.22
CA GLY A 76 0.27 -24.89 4.49
C GLY A 76 0.98 -25.42 3.23
N THR A 77 0.34 -25.38 2.06
CA THR A 77 0.88 -25.95 0.81
C THR A 77 1.17 -24.89 -0.25
N GLN A 78 0.46 -23.77 -0.21
CA GLN A 78 0.61 -22.60 -1.08
C GLN A 78 0.59 -21.35 -0.18
N PRO A 79 1.67 -21.13 0.59
CA PRO A 79 1.61 -20.23 1.72
C PRO A 79 1.51 -18.78 1.30
N LEU A 80 0.91 -17.99 2.18
CA LEU A 80 1.06 -16.55 2.18
C LEU A 80 2.45 -16.18 2.71
N GLN A 81 3.04 -15.14 2.14
CA GLN A 81 4.22 -14.49 2.73
C GLN A 81 3.86 -13.06 3.09
N ILE A 82 4.22 -12.63 4.31
CA ILE A 82 3.89 -11.31 4.84
C ILE A 82 5.17 -10.65 5.35
N SER A 83 5.38 -9.41 4.94
CA SER A 83 6.41 -8.52 5.49
C SER A 83 5.84 -7.11 5.64
N SER A 84 6.51 -6.26 6.40
CA SER A 84 6.13 -4.85 6.55
C SER A 84 7.21 -3.91 6.03
N THR A 85 6.78 -2.81 5.42
CA THR A 85 7.65 -1.69 5.03
C THR A 85 6.95 -0.38 5.33
N HIS A 86 7.71 0.68 5.56
CA HIS A 86 7.20 2.01 5.78
C HIS A 86 7.42 2.86 4.53
N VAL A 87 6.33 3.37 3.96
CA VAL A 87 6.34 4.16 2.73
C VAL A 87 5.45 5.37 2.92
N ASN A 88 5.96 6.57 2.62
CA ASN A 88 5.20 7.83 2.68
C ASN A 88 4.58 8.16 4.05
N GLY A 89 5.17 7.70 5.16
CA GLY A 89 4.63 7.96 6.50
C GLY A 89 3.61 6.94 6.99
N GLU A 90 3.32 5.90 6.19
CA GLU A 90 2.35 4.85 6.53
C GLU A 90 3.02 3.47 6.45
N TRP A 91 2.51 2.55 7.27
CA TRP A 91 2.92 1.15 7.21
C TRP A 91 2.20 0.45 6.06
N THR A 92 2.95 -0.26 5.24
CA THR A 92 2.44 -1.12 4.18
C THR A 92 2.84 -2.56 4.47
N LEU A 93 1.86 -3.45 4.53
CA LEU A 93 2.09 -4.89 4.52
C LEU A 93 2.21 -5.34 3.06
N LEU A 94 3.28 -6.07 2.76
CA LEU A 94 3.44 -6.79 1.52
C LEU A 94 2.96 -8.22 1.74
N VAL A 95 1.77 -8.53 1.23
CA VAL A 95 1.14 -9.85 1.36
C VAL A 95 1.21 -10.55 0.02
N LYS A 96 2.16 -11.47 -0.12
CA LYS A 96 2.30 -12.31 -1.30
C LYS A 96 1.36 -13.51 -1.19
N THR A 97 0.39 -13.55 -2.08
CA THR A 97 -0.46 -14.71 -2.32
C THR A 97 0.21 -15.62 -3.35
N PRO A 98 -0.31 -16.83 -3.60
CA PRO A 98 0.18 -17.67 -4.69
C PRO A 98 0.10 -17.00 -6.07
N CYS A 99 -0.82 -16.05 -6.21
CA CYS A 99 -1.16 -15.37 -7.46
C CYS A 99 -0.42 -14.04 -7.61
N ASN A 100 -0.67 -13.08 -6.70
CA ASN A 100 -0.18 -11.70 -6.71
C ASN A 100 0.46 -11.28 -5.40
N VAL A 101 1.04 -10.07 -5.40
CA VAL A 101 1.37 -9.34 -4.18
C VAL A 101 0.28 -8.30 -3.93
N LEU A 102 -0.27 -8.30 -2.73
CA LEU A 102 -1.12 -7.24 -2.22
C LEU A 102 -0.23 -6.27 -1.43
N ASN A 103 -0.32 -4.99 -1.74
CA ASN A 103 0.23 -3.92 -0.92
C ASN A 103 -0.93 -3.39 -0.08
N VAL A 104 -0.92 -3.67 1.22
CA VAL A 104 -1.98 -3.31 2.15
C VAL A 104 -1.46 -2.17 3.03
N GLU A 105 -1.91 -0.95 2.76
CA GLU A 105 -1.62 0.18 3.64
C GLU A 105 -2.45 0.03 4.91
N VAL A 106 -1.81 0.06 6.07
CA VAL A 106 -2.45 -0.16 7.37
C VAL A 106 -2.16 0.97 8.34
N SER A 107 -3.18 1.33 9.11
CA SER A 107 -2.97 2.01 10.39
C SER A 107 -2.72 0.96 11.47
N VAL A 108 -1.70 1.19 12.29
CA VAL A 108 -1.34 0.30 13.40
C VAL A 108 -1.77 0.96 14.70
N GLN A 109 -2.65 0.30 15.44
CA GLN A 109 -3.09 0.69 16.78
C GLN A 109 -2.92 -0.51 17.70
N ASP A 110 -1.91 -0.47 18.56
CA ASP A 110 -1.53 -1.60 19.43
C ASP A 110 -1.35 -2.90 18.61
N ASP A 111 -2.15 -3.92 18.91
CA ASP A 111 -2.18 -5.24 18.28
C ASP A 111 -3.14 -5.31 17.08
N VAL A 112 -3.63 -4.18 16.56
CA VAL A 112 -4.60 -4.14 15.46
C VAL A 112 -4.02 -3.45 14.23
N TRP A 113 -4.10 -4.15 13.10
CA TRP A 113 -3.91 -3.57 11.77
C TRP A 113 -5.27 -3.28 11.16
N ALA A 114 -5.57 -2.00 10.91
CA ALA A 114 -6.75 -1.60 10.16
C ALA A 114 -6.33 -1.10 8.78
N MET A 115 -6.81 -1.80 7.74
CA MET A 115 -6.55 -1.45 6.35
C MET A 115 -7.09 -0.06 6.02
N ARG A 116 -6.23 0.80 5.46
CA ARG A 116 -6.58 2.08 4.84
C ARG A 116 -6.84 1.92 3.35
N SER A 117 -5.93 1.23 2.67
CA SER A 117 -6.00 1.01 1.22
C SER A 117 -5.35 -0.33 0.87
N MET A 118 -5.72 -0.89 -0.28
CA MET A 118 -5.11 -2.11 -0.80
C MET A 118 -4.99 -2.03 -2.32
N VAL A 119 -3.83 -2.42 -2.84
CA VAL A 119 -3.61 -2.59 -4.27
C VAL A 119 -2.95 -3.94 -4.55
N ALA A 120 -3.48 -4.66 -5.53
CA ALA A 120 -2.93 -5.92 -5.99
C ALA A 120 -2.06 -5.72 -7.23
N SER A 121 -0.97 -6.47 -7.36
CA SER A 121 -0.32 -6.63 -8.66
C SER A 121 -1.27 -7.32 -9.66
N ALA A 122 -1.08 -7.09 -10.95
CA ALA A 122 -1.90 -7.70 -11.99
C ALA A 122 -1.13 -8.79 -12.75
N MET A 123 -1.00 -9.98 -12.16
CA MET A 123 -0.52 -11.17 -12.86
C MET A 123 -1.72 -12.05 -13.25
N GLY A 124 -1.80 -12.43 -14.53
CA GLY A 124 -2.80 -13.39 -14.98
C GLY A 124 -2.48 -14.78 -14.42
N ARG A 125 -3.42 -15.41 -13.72
CA ARG A 125 -3.26 -16.73 -13.10
C ARG A 125 -4.47 -17.63 -13.32
N ARG A 126 -4.31 -18.89 -12.91
CA ARG A 126 -5.37 -19.90 -12.90
C ARG A 126 -6.42 -19.55 -11.84
N GLU A 127 -7.67 -19.94 -12.09
CA GLU A 127 -8.84 -19.62 -11.25
C GLU A 127 -8.64 -19.94 -9.76
N LEU A 128 -8.03 -21.08 -9.44
CA LEU A 128 -7.78 -21.50 -8.06
C LEU A 128 -6.80 -20.59 -7.31
N GLU A 129 -5.76 -20.10 -7.99
CA GLU A 129 -4.79 -19.18 -7.37
C GLU A 129 -5.46 -17.81 -7.11
N GLY A 130 -6.39 -17.40 -7.98
CA GLY A 130 -7.20 -16.20 -7.79
C GLY A 130 -8.20 -16.30 -6.64
N SER A 131 -8.74 -17.48 -6.34
CA SER A 131 -9.66 -17.65 -5.20
C SER A 131 -8.95 -17.53 -3.85
N TYR A 132 -7.69 -17.98 -3.75
CA TYR A 132 -6.85 -17.78 -2.55
C TYR A 132 -6.54 -16.31 -2.31
N GLU A 133 -6.29 -15.56 -3.39
CA GLU A 133 -6.14 -14.12 -3.31
C GLU A 133 -7.44 -13.44 -2.86
N GLY A 134 -8.58 -13.79 -3.46
CA GLY A 134 -9.88 -13.25 -3.06
C GLY A 134 -10.23 -13.54 -1.60
N TRP A 135 -9.86 -14.72 -1.09
CA TRP A 135 -9.97 -15.05 0.34
C TRP A 135 -9.06 -14.15 1.19
N THR A 136 -7.82 -13.94 0.75
CA THR A 136 -6.84 -13.08 1.46
C THR A 136 -7.28 -11.62 1.47
N VAL A 137 -7.87 -11.12 0.38
CA VAL A 137 -8.44 -9.76 0.33
C VAL A 137 -9.50 -9.59 1.42
N LYS A 138 -10.44 -10.54 1.54
CA LYS A 138 -11.51 -10.49 2.56
C LYS A 138 -10.97 -10.51 3.99
N LEU A 139 -9.85 -11.20 4.24
CA LEU A 139 -9.19 -11.16 5.55
C LEU A 139 -8.82 -9.72 5.93
N PHE A 140 -8.18 -8.98 5.03
CA PHE A 140 -7.67 -7.63 5.31
C PHE A 140 -8.71 -6.51 5.13
N GLU A 141 -9.87 -6.79 4.51
CA GLU A 141 -11.02 -5.87 4.50
C GLU A 141 -11.58 -5.59 5.91
N GLN A 142 -11.21 -6.41 6.89
CA GLN A 142 -11.54 -6.22 8.30
C GLN A 142 -10.27 -5.96 9.12
N PRO A 143 -10.38 -5.24 10.26
CA PRO A 143 -9.27 -5.12 11.19
C PRO A 143 -8.71 -6.50 11.57
N VAL A 144 -7.40 -6.63 11.54
CA VAL A 144 -6.68 -7.87 11.86
C VAL A 144 -5.96 -7.67 13.18
N HIS A 145 -6.30 -8.50 14.17
CA HIS A 145 -5.50 -8.64 15.38
C HIS A 145 -4.25 -9.45 15.06
N TRP A 146 -3.08 -8.96 15.47
CA TRP A 146 -1.81 -9.62 15.27
C TRP A 146 -1.10 -9.83 16.60
N ASN A 147 -0.43 -10.97 16.73
CA ASN A 147 0.44 -11.27 17.86
C ASN A 147 1.69 -11.98 17.37
N LEU A 148 2.86 -11.57 17.85
CA LEU A 148 4.13 -12.23 17.57
C LEU A 148 4.68 -12.78 18.89
N ASP A 149 4.61 -14.10 19.04
CA ASP A 149 5.10 -14.81 20.22
C ASP A 149 5.98 -15.99 19.80
N ASP A 150 7.16 -16.10 20.39
CA ASP A 150 8.16 -17.15 20.09
C ASP A 150 8.39 -17.42 18.59
N GLY A 151 8.49 -16.34 17.79
CA GLY A 151 8.70 -16.42 16.33
C GLY A 151 7.49 -16.90 15.52
N VAL A 152 6.32 -17.03 16.15
CA VAL A 152 5.05 -17.33 15.50
C VAL A 152 4.19 -16.08 15.43
N LEU A 153 3.96 -15.59 14.22
CA LEU A 153 3.01 -14.53 13.94
C LEU A 153 1.62 -15.15 13.80
N THR A 154 0.68 -14.74 14.65
CA THR A 154 -0.73 -15.11 14.54
C THR A 154 -1.53 -13.90 14.06
N LEU A 155 -2.31 -14.07 13.00
CA LEU A 155 -3.26 -13.09 12.50
C LEU A 155 -4.68 -13.60 12.74
N SER A 156 -5.58 -12.76 13.24
CA SER A 156 -6.95 -13.18 13.51
C SER A 156 -7.96 -12.06 13.36
N ASN A 157 -9.15 -12.40 12.85
CA ASN A 157 -10.36 -11.59 12.90
C ASN A 157 -11.60 -12.47 12.70
N SER A 158 -12.76 -11.87 12.38
CA SER A 158 -13.99 -12.64 12.18
C SER A 158 -13.98 -13.56 10.96
N GLN A 159 -13.04 -13.35 10.02
CA GLN A 159 -12.91 -14.17 8.81
C GLN A 159 -12.08 -15.42 9.06
N ALA A 160 -10.93 -15.28 9.73
CA ALA A 160 -10.00 -16.39 9.90
C ALA A 160 -9.03 -16.19 11.05
N THR A 161 -8.32 -17.27 11.38
CA THR A 161 -7.07 -17.26 12.16
C THR A 161 -5.98 -17.93 11.35
N ILE A 162 -4.79 -17.31 11.28
CA ILE A 162 -3.65 -17.78 10.50
C ILE A 162 -2.42 -17.78 11.40
N GLU A 163 -1.64 -18.85 11.35
CA GLU A 163 -0.31 -18.89 11.94
C GLU A 163 0.75 -18.85 10.85
N LEU A 164 1.75 -18.00 11.06
CA LEU A 164 2.90 -17.82 10.20
C LEU A 164 4.19 -17.92 11.02
N LYS A 165 5.26 -18.39 10.39
CA LYS A 165 6.60 -18.47 10.99
C LYS A 165 7.58 -17.62 10.20
N GLU A 166 8.56 -17.07 10.89
CA GLU A 166 9.66 -16.36 10.25
C GLU A 166 10.37 -17.28 9.24
N SER A 167 10.77 -16.71 8.10
CA SER A 167 11.34 -17.42 6.95
C SER A 167 12.60 -16.75 6.41
#